data_AF-A0A353CVU6-F1
#
_entry.id   AF-A0A353CVU6-F1
#
_cell.length_a   1.000
_cell.length_b   1.000
_cell.length_c   1.000
_cell.angle_alpha   90.00
_cell.angle_beta   90.00
_cell.angle_gamma   90.00
#
_symmetry.space_group_name_H-M   'P 1'
#
loop_
_entity.id
_entity.type
_entity.pdbx_description
1 polymer ?
#
loop_
_entity_poly.entity_id
_entity_poly.type
_entity_poly.pdbx_seq_one_letter_code
_entity_poly.pdbx_strand_id
1 'polypeptide(L)'
;MTMRLNAKIFIEGHTGLVGSALVRALDKRSYRNLIFLMQNYDNDEIINVGTGEDISIADLAHLIADVVGFSGDLIIDSTKPDGMPRRLLNVSRLHELAFFHRTILVEGIKSTYD
;
A
#
# COMPACT_ATOMS: atom_id res chain seq x y z
N MET A 1 4.78 -23.84 18.21
CA MET A 1 5.27 -23.69 16.82
C MET A 1 5.27 -22.21 16.49
N THR A 2 6.38 -21.52 16.77
CA THR A 2 6.47 -20.06 16.64
C THR A 2 6.76 -19.72 15.18
N MET A 3 5.79 -19.16 14.46
CA MET A 3 6.02 -18.66 13.09
C MET A 3 7.05 -17.53 13.14
N ARG A 4 8.16 -17.69 12.42
CA ARG A 4 9.09 -16.59 12.16
C ARG A 4 8.41 -15.62 11.18
N LEU A 5 8.07 -14.42 11.65
CA LEU A 5 7.44 -13.34 10.86
C LEU A 5 8.37 -12.72 9.79
N ASN A 6 9.63 -13.18 9.70
CA ASN A 6 10.62 -12.76 8.70
C ASN A 6 10.84 -13.81 7.59
N ALA A 7 9.91 -14.74 7.39
CA ALA A 7 10.02 -15.75 6.34
C ALA A 7 9.81 -15.11 4.97
N LYS A 8 10.86 -15.07 4.14
CA LYS A 8 10.77 -14.77 2.72
C LYS A 8 9.83 -15.80 2.06
N ILE A 9 8.70 -15.37 1.53
CA ILE A 9 7.82 -16.23 0.73
C ILE A 9 8.31 -16.13 -0.72
N PHE A 10 9.06 -17.14 -1.15
CA PHE A 10 9.46 -17.30 -2.55
C PHE A 10 8.54 -18.35 -3.17
N ILE A 11 7.79 -17.98 -4.21
CA ILE A 11 6.87 -18.89 -4.92
C ILE A 11 7.46 -19.16 -6.29
N GLU A 12 8.22 -20.23 -6.41
CA GLU A 12 8.58 -20.77 -7.73
C GLU A 12 7.36 -21.47 -8.34
N GLY A 13 7.11 -21.22 -9.63
CA GLY A 13 6.07 -21.93 -10.39
C GLY A 13 4.64 -21.41 -10.22
N HIS A 14 4.38 -20.15 -10.55
CA HIS A 14 3.02 -19.57 -10.59
C HIS A 14 2.06 -20.34 -11.53
N THR A 15 2.59 -21.07 -12.51
CA THR A 15 1.84 -21.94 -13.45
C THR A 15 1.58 -23.36 -12.92
N GLY A 16 2.23 -23.77 -11.82
CA GLY A 16 2.03 -25.07 -11.19
C GLY A 16 0.75 -25.14 -10.35
N LEU A 17 0.40 -26.33 -9.85
CA LEU A 17 -0.85 -26.56 -9.09
C LEU A 17 -1.02 -25.58 -7.91
N VAL A 18 0.04 -25.41 -7.11
CA VAL A 18 0.04 -24.55 -5.91
C VAL A 18 0.12 -23.08 -6.30
N GLY A 19 1.01 -22.72 -7.22
CA GLY A 19 1.15 -21.33 -7.69
C GLY A 19 -0.12 -20.80 -8.33
N SER A 20 -0.79 -21.60 -9.16
CA SER A 20 -2.06 -21.22 -9.78
C SER A 20 -3.21 -21.16 -8.76
N ALA A 21 -3.20 -22.01 -7.72
CA ALA A 21 -4.15 -21.89 -6.63
C ALA A 21 -3.97 -20.58 -5.85
N LEU A 22 -2.72 -20.17 -5.61
CA LEU A 22 -2.41 -18.92 -4.96
C LEU A 22 -2.80 -17.71 -5.81
N VAL A 23 -2.44 -17.68 -7.10
CA VAL A 23 -2.83 -16.60 -8.03
C VAL A 23 -4.35 -16.46 -8.06
N ARG A 24 -5.10 -17.56 -8.15
CA ARG A 24 -6.58 -17.53 -8.07
C ARG A 24 -7.10 -16.99 -6.75
N ALA A 25 -6.46 -17.34 -5.63
CA ALA A 25 -6.87 -16.84 -4.31
C ALA A 25 -6.60 -15.33 -4.14
N LEU A 26 -5.48 -14.85 -4.69
CA LEU A 26 -5.12 -13.43 -4.71
C LEU A 26 -6.04 -12.64 -5.64
N ASP A 27 -6.37 -13.19 -6.81
CA ASP A 27 -7.24 -12.58 -7.80
C ASP A 27 -8.66 -12.39 -7.25
N LYS A 28 -9.21 -13.41 -6.58
CA LYS A 28 -10.50 -13.33 -5.85
C LYS A 28 -10.55 -12.22 -4.80
N ARG A 29 -9.40 -11.76 -4.30
CA ARG A 29 -9.28 -10.71 -3.28
C ARG A 29 -8.77 -9.39 -3.88
N SER A 30 -8.63 -9.30 -5.20
CA SER A 30 -8.12 -8.13 -5.91
C SER A 30 -6.70 -7.69 -5.54
N TYR A 31 -5.83 -8.62 -5.11
CA TYR A 31 -4.41 -8.32 -4.79
C TYR A 31 -3.53 -8.22 -6.05
N ARG A 32 -3.80 -7.19 -6.87
CA ARG A 32 -3.17 -6.99 -8.18
C ARG A 32 -1.66 -6.78 -8.12
N ASN A 33 -1.18 -6.06 -7.10
CA ASN A 33 0.25 -5.82 -6.88
C ASN A 33 1.01 -7.13 -6.63
N LEU A 34 0.43 -8.05 -5.86
CA LEU A 34 1.06 -9.35 -5.57
C LEU A 34 1.07 -10.24 -6.80
N ILE A 35 -0.04 -10.30 -7.55
CA ILE A 35 -0.11 -11.05 -8.80
C ILE A 35 0.90 -10.51 -9.82
N PHE A 36 0.96 -9.19 -9.97
CA PHE A 36 1.91 -8.53 -10.86
C PHE A 36 3.36 -8.91 -10.52
N LEU A 37 3.76 -8.79 -9.25
CA LEU A 37 5.12 -9.11 -8.81
C LEU A 37 5.44 -10.60 -8.99
N MET A 38 4.50 -11.50 -8.72
CA MET A 38 4.68 -12.94 -8.97
C MET A 38 4.92 -13.28 -10.45
N GLN A 39 4.45 -12.44 -11.37
CA GLN A 39 4.57 -12.66 -12.81
C GLN A 39 5.77 -11.93 -13.44
N ASN A 40 6.22 -10.82 -12.83
CA ASN A 40 7.14 -9.87 -13.46
C ASN A 40 8.40 -9.58 -12.62
N TYR A 41 8.57 -10.19 -11.45
CA TYR A 41 9.73 -10.00 -10.59
C TYR A 41 10.35 -11.35 -10.18
N ASP A 42 11.60 -11.58 -10.58
CA ASP A 42 12.35 -12.83 -10.41
C ASP A 42 13.68 -12.65 -9.66
N ASN A 43 13.91 -11.46 -9.10
CA ASN A 43 15.12 -11.11 -8.35
C ASN A 43 14.98 -11.47 -6.85
N ASP A 44 16.10 -11.75 -6.18
CA ASP A 44 16.19 -12.14 -4.76
C ASP A 44 16.19 -10.96 -3.77
N GLU A 45 16.29 -9.74 -4.29
CA GLU A 45 16.18 -8.50 -3.54
C GLU A 45 14.75 -8.23 -3.04
N ILE A 46 14.63 -7.42 -1.99
CA ILE A 46 13.32 -6.97 -1.49
C ILE A 46 12.80 -5.88 -2.42
N ILE A 47 11.53 -5.98 -2.80
CA ILE A 47 10.79 -4.93 -3.49
C ILE A 47 9.78 -4.27 -2.54
N ASN A 48 9.84 -2.94 -2.45
CA ASN A 48 8.87 -2.16 -1.67
C ASN A 48 7.57 -2.02 -2.46
N VAL A 49 6.44 -2.18 -1.75
CA VAL A 49 5.10 -1.95 -2.30
C VAL A 49 4.47 -0.77 -1.57
N GLY A 50 4.00 0.21 -2.33
CA GLY A 50 3.35 1.40 -1.80
C GLY A 50 2.93 2.35 -2.93
N THR A 51 2.48 3.55 -2.56
CA THR A 51 2.13 4.62 -3.50
C THR A 51 3.33 5.43 -3.95
N GLY A 52 4.39 5.50 -3.13
CA GLY A 52 5.51 6.42 -3.34
C GLY A 52 5.17 7.88 -3.04
N GLU A 53 3.97 8.12 -2.51
CA GLU A 53 3.45 9.43 -2.13
C GLU A 53 3.18 9.45 -0.62
N ASP A 54 3.33 10.62 -0.02
CA ASP A 54 3.05 10.85 1.40
C ASP A 54 2.32 12.19 1.58
N ILE A 55 1.58 12.31 2.66
CA ILE A 55 0.80 13.51 3.00
C ILE A 55 1.03 13.86 4.48
N SER A 56 1.01 15.15 4.82
CA SER A 56 1.12 15.56 6.23
C SER A 56 -0.14 15.18 7.01
N ILE A 57 -0.03 15.06 8.33
CA ILE A 57 -1.20 14.81 9.20
C ILE A 57 -2.22 15.95 9.07
N ALA A 58 -1.75 17.20 8.94
CA ALA A 58 -2.62 18.35 8.76
C ALA A 58 -3.41 18.26 7.45
N ASP A 59 -2.73 17.98 6.34
CA ASP A 59 -3.38 17.87 5.02
C ASP A 59 -4.32 16.65 4.98
N LEU A 60 -3.97 15.54 5.62
CA LEU A 60 -4.85 14.39 5.76
C LEU A 60 -6.11 14.73 6.56
N ALA A 61 -5.98 15.48 7.65
CA ALA A 61 -7.13 15.93 8.45
C ALA A 61 -8.07 16.83 7.64
N HIS A 62 -7.51 17.77 6.87
CA HIS A 62 -8.30 18.61 5.94
C HIS A 62 -8.99 17.77 4.87
N LEU A 63 -8.27 16.83 4.24
CA LEU A 63 -8.83 15.94 3.22
C LEU A 63 -10.00 15.11 3.76
N ILE A 64 -9.88 14.57 4.97
CA ILE A 64 -10.95 13.81 5.62
C ILE A 64 -12.13 14.74 5.92
N ALA A 65 -11.89 15.93 6.46
CA ALA A 65 -12.94 16.91 6.75
C ALA A 65 -13.75 17.25 5.50
N ASP A 66 -13.08 17.48 4.36
CA ASP A 66 -13.73 17.72 3.07
C ASP A 66 -14.57 16.52 2.61
N VAL A 67 -14.02 15.30 2.73
CA VAL A 67 -14.72 14.07 2.30
C VAL A 67 -15.99 13.82 3.11
N VAL A 68 -15.97 14.07 4.43
CA VAL A 68 -17.13 13.83 5.30
C VAL A 68 -18.08 15.03 5.40
N GLY A 69 -17.74 16.17 4.80
CA GLY A 69 -18.52 17.40 4.89
C GLY A 69 -18.48 18.06 6.28
N PHE A 70 -17.36 17.94 6.99
CA PHE A 70 -17.16 18.58 8.30
C PHE A 70 -17.00 20.09 8.13
N SER A 71 -17.87 20.86 8.79
CA SER A 71 -17.90 22.33 8.70
C SER A 71 -17.37 23.05 9.94
N GLY A 72 -16.75 22.32 10.87
CA GLY A 72 -16.11 22.91 12.05
C GLY A 72 -14.67 23.33 11.78
N ASP A 73 -14.04 23.93 12.79
CA ASP A 73 -12.65 24.37 12.70
C ASP A 73 -11.67 23.24 13.06
N LEU A 74 -10.64 23.07 12.22
CA LEU A 74 -9.48 22.24 12.54
C LEU A 74 -8.41 23.11 13.22
N ILE A 75 -8.16 22.85 14.50
CA ILE A 75 -7.16 23.58 15.29
C ILE A 75 -5.87 22.76 15.32
N ILE A 76 -4.80 23.30 14.74
CA ILE A 76 -3.46 22.72 14.79
C ILE A 76 -2.70 23.32 15.98
N ASP A 77 -2.37 22.48 16.96
CA ASP A 77 -1.60 22.88 18.13
C ASP A 77 -0.09 22.63 17.90
N SER A 78 0.61 23.67 17.45
CA SER A 78 2.06 23.63 17.19
C SER A 78 2.92 23.60 18.47
N THR A 79 2.31 23.67 19.66
CA THR A 79 3.03 23.49 20.93
C THR A 79 3.31 22.02 21.25
N LYS A 80 2.61 21.11 20.58
CA LYS A 80 2.80 19.67 20.75
C LYS A 80 4.06 19.21 19.99
N PRO A 81 4.80 18.23 20.54
CA PRO A 81 5.97 17.70 19.87
C PRO A 81 5.58 17.05 18.55
N ASP A 82 6.48 17.15 17.57
CA ASP A 82 6.29 16.49 16.29
C ASP A 82 6.19 14.97 16.46
N GLY A 83 5.49 14.35 15.52
CA GLY A 83 5.24 12.92 15.51
C GLY A 83 6.46 12.10 15.09
N MET A 84 6.20 10.86 14.71
CA MET A 84 7.24 10.01 14.13
C MET A 84 7.75 10.62 12.81
N PRO A 85 9.07 10.54 12.53
CA PRO A 85 9.62 10.94 11.25
C PRO A 85 8.93 10.24 10.08
N ARG A 86 8.94 10.90 8.93
CA ARG A 86 8.33 10.42 7.68
C ARG A 86 8.74 8.97 7.35
N ARG A 87 7.77 8.10 7.09
CA ARG A 87 7.98 6.69 6.71
C ARG A 87 7.62 6.43 5.26
N LEU A 88 8.12 7.26 4.35
CA LEU A 88 7.89 7.10 2.92
C LEU A 88 8.79 6.01 2.34
N LEU A 89 8.18 4.97 1.78
CA LEU A 89 8.89 3.90 1.10
C LEU A 89 9.38 4.36 -0.27
N ASN A 90 10.65 4.07 -0.59
CA ASN A 90 11.15 4.19 -1.95
C ASN A 90 10.58 3.02 -2.79
N VAL A 91 9.74 3.35 -3.76
CA VAL A 91 9.09 2.39 -4.67
C VAL A 91 9.60 2.50 -6.11
N SER A 92 10.76 3.10 -6.36
CA SER A 92 11.31 3.29 -7.71
C SER A 92 11.38 1.99 -8.50
N ARG A 93 11.80 0.89 -7.87
CA ARG A 93 11.85 -0.45 -8.50
C ARG A 93 10.48 -0.96 -8.94
N LEU A 94 9.42 -0.65 -8.19
CA LEU A 94 8.06 -1.04 -8.56
C LEU A 94 7.58 -0.23 -9.78
N HIS A 95 7.90 1.07 -9.82
CA HIS A 95 7.60 1.94 -10.95
C HIS A 95 8.41 1.59 -12.21
N GLU A 96 9.66 1.14 -12.06
CA GLU A 96 10.50 0.62 -13.15
C GLU A 96 9.89 -0.62 -13.81
N LEU A 97 9.18 -1.44 -13.03
CA LEU A 97 8.37 -2.55 -13.55
C LEU A 97 7.05 -2.08 -14.18
N ALA A 98 6.81 -0.78 -14.29
CA ALA A 98 5.57 -0.18 -14.80
C ALA A 98 4.31 -0.53 -13.98
N PHE A 99 4.46 -0.89 -12.72
CA PHE A 99 3.34 -1.02 -11.80
C PHE A 99 3.12 0.28 -11.04
N PHE A 100 1.91 0.82 -11.15
CA PHE A 100 1.47 2.01 -10.42
C PHE A 100 0.21 1.68 -9.62
N HIS A 101 0.11 2.26 -8.41
CA HIS A 101 -1.11 2.16 -7.62
C HIS A 101 -2.29 2.80 -8.40
N ARG A 102 -3.49 2.26 -8.20
CA ARG A 102 -4.70 2.75 -8.89
C ARG A 102 -5.57 3.61 -8.01
N THR A 103 -5.78 3.16 -6.77
CA THR A 103 -6.55 3.92 -5.79
C THR A 103 -5.66 5.03 -5.27
N ILE A 104 -6.04 6.27 -5.56
CA ILE A 104 -5.43 7.45 -4.94
C ILE A 104 -6.05 7.67 -3.55
N LEU A 105 -5.33 8.38 -2.68
CA LEU A 105 -5.71 8.52 -1.28
C LEU A 105 -7.15 9.03 -1.10
N VAL A 106 -7.56 10.07 -1.84
CA VAL A 106 -8.91 10.64 -1.75
C VAL A 106 -10.00 9.64 -2.13
N GLU A 107 -9.80 8.84 -3.18
CA GLU A 107 -10.75 7.79 -3.60
C GLU A 107 -10.85 6.69 -2.54
N GLY A 108 -9.70 6.29 -1.98
CA GLY A 108 -9.64 5.31 -0.91
C GLY A 108 -10.40 5.77 0.35
N ILE A 109 -10.20 7.03 0.76
CA ILE A 109 -10.91 7.62 1.90
C ILE A 109 -12.42 7.63 1.63
N LYS A 110 -12.87 8.12 0.47
CA LYS A 110 -14.30 8.13 0.10
C LYS A 110 -14.93 6.74 0.18
N SER A 111 -14.27 5.74 -0.40
CA SER A 111 -14.75 4.35 -0.38
C SER A 111 -14.86 3.70 1.01
N THR A 112 -14.29 4.34 2.04
CA THR A 112 -14.41 3.86 3.43
C THR A 112 -15.70 4.32 4.10
N TYR A 113 -16.33 5.39 3.57
CA TYR A 113 -17.57 5.96 4.10
C TYR A 113 -18.82 5.57 3.30
N ASP A 114 -18.65 5.09 2.07
CA ASP A 114 -19.72 4.53 1.22
C ASP A 114 -20.10 3.09 1.64
#